data_AF-A0AAW9QVK4-F1
#
_entry.id   AF-A0AAW9QVK4-F1
#
_cell.length_a   1.000
_cell.length_b   1.000
_cell.length_c   1.000
_cell.angle_alpha   90.00
_cell.angle_beta   90.00
_cell.angle_gamma   90.00
#
_symmetry.space_group_name_H-M   'P 1'
#
loop_
_entity.id
_entity.type
_entity.pdbx_description
1 polymer ?
#
loop_
_entity_poly.entity_id
_entity_poly.type
_entity_poly.pdbx_seq_one_letter_code
_entity_poly.pdbx_strand_id
1 'polypeptide(L)' 'MQVNNLGFIASILFVLVPTVFLLILYIQTRGEAES' A
#
# COMPACT_ATOMS: atom_id res chain seq x y z
N MET A 1 1.54 19.09 21.74
CA MET A 1 2.69 18.98 20.82
C MET A 1 2.26 19.54 19.47
N GLN A 2 3.07 20.40 18.84
CA GLN A 2 2.83 20.80 17.46
C GLN A 2 3.36 19.69 16.54
N VAL A 3 2.49 19.13 15.70
CA VAL A 3 2.83 18.07 14.75
C VAL A 3 2.93 18.62 13.34
N ASN A 4 3.58 17.89 12.43
CA ASN A 4 3.59 18.24 11.01
C ASN A 4 2.23 17.89 10.38
N ASN A 5 1.52 18.91 9.89
CA ASN A 5 0.23 18.76 9.23
C ASN A 5 0.27 17.82 8.00
N LEU A 6 1.40 17.77 7.29
CA LEU A 6 1.61 16.85 6.16
C LEU A 6 2.03 15.45 6.61
N GLY A 7 2.49 15.29 7.86
CA GLY A 7 2.96 14.01 8.38
C GLY A 7 1.87 12.93 8.33
N PHE A 8 0.62 13.30 8.60
CA PHE A 8 -0.50 12.35 8.58
C PHE A 8 -0.73 11.77 7.17
N ILE A 9 -0.86 12.62 6.16
CA ILE A 9 -1.09 12.15 4.78
C ILE A 9 0.15 11.44 4.22
N ALA A 10 1.35 11.92 4.55
CA ALA A 10 2.59 11.27 4.14
C ALA A 10 2.70 9.85 4.70
N SER A 11 2.39 9.63 5.98
CA SER A 11 2.41 8.30 6.59
C SER A 11 1.36 7.37 5.98
N ILE A 12 0.16 7.87 5.67
CA ILE A 12 -0.87 7.06 5.00
C ILE A 12 -0.39 6.62 3.62
N LEU A 13 0.09 7.56 2.79
CA LEU A 13 0.56 7.25 1.44
C LEU A 13 1.78 6.33 1.46
N PHE A 14 2.69 6.52 2.42
CA PHE A 14 3.88 5.68 2.58
C PHE A 14 3.54 4.22 2.85
N VAL A 15 2.48 3.94 3.61
CA VAL A 15 2.05 2.56 3.90
C VAL A 15 1.16 2.02 2.78
N LEU A 16 0.10 2.76 2.41
CA LEU A 16 -0.93 2.21 1.53
C LEU A 16 -0.48 2.02 0.09
N VAL A 17 0.34 2.92 -0.46
CA VAL A 17 0.80 2.81 -1.86
C VAL A 17 1.59 1.52 -2.09
N PRO A 18 2.67 1.20 -1.35
CA PRO A 18 3.39 -0.05 -1.56
C PRO A 18 2.58 -1.28 -1.15
N THR A 19 1.74 -1.21 -0.10
CA THR A 19 0.90 -2.34 0.29
C THR A 19 -0.10 -2.71 -0.80
N VAL A 20 -0.81 -1.74 -1.37
CA VAL A 20 -1.77 -1.99 -2.45
C VAL A 20 -1.05 -2.52 -3.69
N PHE A 21 0.13 -1.97 -4.04
CA PHE A 21 0.95 -2.49 -5.13
C PHE A 21 1.27 -3.98 -4.96
N LEU A 22 1.73 -4.40 -3.77
CA LEU A 22 2.04 -5.79 -3.48
C LEU A 22 0.80 -6.69 -3.47
N LEU A 23 -0.33 -6.19 -2.94
CA LEU A 23 -1.59 -6.93 -2.96
C LEU A 23 -2.06 -7.19 -4.39
N ILE A 24 -1.93 -6.21 -5.29
CA ILE A 24 -2.26 -6.36 -6.71
C ILE A 24 -1.41 -7.48 -7.33
N LEU A 25 -0.09 -7.44 -7.13
CA LEU A 25 0.80 -8.50 -7.64
C LEU A 25 0.43 -9.87 -7.07
N TYR A 26 0.22 -9.96 -5.76
CA TYR A 26 -0.14 -11.21 -5.09
C TYR A 26 -1.44 -11.81 -5.66
N ILE A 27 -2.48 -11.00 -5.86
CA ILE A 27 -3.75 -11.46 -6.41
C ILE A 27 -3.57 -11.98 -7.84
N GLN A 28 -2.83 -11.25 -8.68
CA GLN A 28 -2.56 -11.66 -10.06
C GLN A 28 -1.75 -12.96 -10.13
N THR A 29 -0.67 -13.05 -9.36
CA THR A 29 0.17 -14.28 -9.30
C THR A 29 -0.62 -15.48 -8.81
N ARG A 30 -1.52 -15.32 -7.84
CA ARG A 30 -2.35 -16.42 -7.36
C ARG A 30 -3.42 -16.86 -8.36
N GLY A 31 -4.06 -15.92 -9.05
CA GLY A 31 -5.04 -16.25 -10.09
C GLY A 31 -4.44 -17.05 -11.24
N GLU A 32 -3.20 -16.74 -11.64
CA GLU A 32 -2.47 -17.50 -12.65
C GLU A 32 -2.07 -18.91 -12.18
N ALA A 33 -1.74 -19.08 -10.90
CA ALA A 33 -1.34 -20.38 -10.35
C ALA A 33 -2.51 -21.37 -10.13
N GLU A 34 -3.75 -20.89 -10.07
CA GLU A 34 -4.96 -21.70 -9.85
C GLU A 34 -5.64 -22.15 -11.17
N SER A 35 -5.14 -21.72 -12.34
CA SER A 35 -5.66 -22.06 -13.68
C SER A 35 -4.84 -23.14 -14.38
#